data_AF-A0A5J5EZ73-F1
#
_entry.id   AF-A0A5J5EZ73-F1
#
_cell.length_a   1.000
_cell.length_b   1.000
_cell.length_c   1.000
_cell.angle_alpha   90.00
_cell.angle_beta   90.00
_cell.angle_gamma   90.00
#
_symmetry.space_group_name_H-M   'P 1'
#
loop_
_entity.id
_entity.type
_entity.pdbx_description
1 polymer ?
#
loop_
_entity_poly.entity_id
_entity_poly.type
_entity_poly.pdbx_seq_one_letter_code
_entity_poly.pdbx_strand_id
1 'polypeptide(L)'
;MPNVVLAMVGSHLKNHNDLYHIQLVNWRLHQFFNPRLYCIRVAGQQRLQLADDGNVGAVQRLLANNVLDVKKKFYRNTNGHTTVSDMLRVAIEDQDIAMCRALIAAGAKCINTYINRNALALEFGRMLKDHGAIVRDTPTPRGQEFMYDPIYIPWPVVTVFKKVWGSDEVPINCLIVRVLPW
;
A
#
# COMPACT_ATOMS: atom_id res chain seq x y z
N MET A 1 20.31 24.15 -23.92
CA MET A 1 18.85 24.26 -24.12
C MET A 1 18.30 25.27 -23.13
N PRO A 2 17.49 26.26 -23.54
CA PRO A 2 16.83 27.16 -22.60
C PRO A 2 15.88 26.37 -21.70
N ASN A 3 15.87 26.64 -20.39
CA ASN A 3 14.98 25.99 -19.42
C ASN A 3 13.49 26.10 -19.81
N VAL A 4 13.13 27.10 -20.61
CA VAL A 4 11.78 27.32 -21.17
C VAL A 4 11.35 26.16 -22.09
N VAL A 5 12.24 25.65 -22.93
CA VAL A 5 11.91 24.55 -23.85
C VAL A 5 11.75 23.24 -23.07
N LEU A 6 12.59 22.99 -22.07
CA LEU A 6 12.45 21.83 -21.18
C LEU A 6 11.17 21.91 -20.33
N ALA A 7 10.80 23.12 -19.86
CA ALA A 7 9.55 23.35 -19.16
C ALA A 7 8.35 23.02 -20.05
N MET A 8 8.38 23.45 -21.31
CA MET A 8 7.34 23.16 -22.29
C MET A 8 7.28 21.67 -22.62
N VAL A 9 8.40 21.02 -22.94
CA VAL A 9 8.41 19.57 -23.23
C VAL A 9 7.84 18.79 -22.04
N GLY A 10 8.30 19.08 -20.82
CA GLY A 10 7.82 18.36 -19.66
C GLY A 10 6.40 18.64 -19.22
N SER A 11 5.75 19.72 -19.66
CA SER A 11 4.31 19.91 -19.38
C SER A 11 3.43 18.99 -20.24
N HIS A 12 3.97 18.49 -21.35
CA HIS A 12 3.29 17.55 -22.24
C HIS A 12 3.50 16.09 -21.81
N LEU A 13 4.50 15.82 -20.97
CA LEU A 13 4.76 14.50 -20.41
C LEU A 13 3.80 14.22 -19.26
N LYS A 14 2.81 13.36 -19.51
CA LYS A 14 1.79 12.96 -18.53
C LYS A 14 2.01 11.55 -17.96
N ASN A 15 3.00 10.82 -18.48
CA ASN A 15 3.32 9.47 -18.04
C ASN A 15 4.54 9.49 -17.11
N HIS A 16 4.45 8.79 -15.98
CA HIS A 16 5.59 8.67 -15.06
C HIS A 16 6.75 7.93 -15.69
N ASN A 17 6.52 6.94 -16.56
CA ASN A 17 7.61 6.18 -17.19
C ASN A 17 8.46 7.08 -18.08
N ASP A 18 7.82 7.95 -18.87
CA ASP A 18 8.53 8.88 -19.76
C ASP A 18 9.39 9.86 -18.94
N LEU A 19 8.84 10.40 -17.86
CA LEU A 19 9.61 11.25 -16.93
C LEU A 19 10.74 10.48 -16.25
N TYR A 20 10.50 9.24 -15.85
CA TYR A 20 11.48 8.39 -15.20
C TYR A 20 12.66 8.07 -16.13
N HIS A 21 12.42 7.75 -17.40
CA HIS A 21 13.50 7.49 -18.34
C HIS A 21 14.28 8.76 -18.69
N ILE A 22 13.61 9.91 -18.82
CA ILE A 22 14.28 11.18 -19.16
C ILE A 22 15.21 11.64 -18.03
N GLN A 23 14.84 11.45 -16.76
CA GLN A 23 15.72 11.83 -15.64
C GLN A 23 16.99 10.98 -15.56
N LEU A 24 17.00 9.76 -16.11
CA LEU A 24 18.19 8.89 -16.08
C LEU A 24 19.28 9.33 -17.05
N VAL A 25 18.97 10.19 -18.02
CA VAL A 25 19.91 10.62 -19.06
C VAL A 25 21.04 11.47 -18.48
N ASN A 26 20.76 12.40 -17.57
CA ASN A 26 21.77 13.16 -16.84
C ASN A 26 21.20 13.88 -15.60
N TRP A 27 22.10 14.32 -14.71
CA TRP A 27 21.75 14.98 -13.44
C TRP A 27 20.92 16.27 -13.61
N ARG A 28 21.12 17.03 -14.70
CA ARG A 28 20.36 18.28 -14.94
C ARG A 28 18.90 17.96 -15.28
N LEU A 29 18.68 16.95 -16.11
CA LEU A 29 17.33 16.47 -16.42
C LEU A 29 16.68 15.86 -15.17
N HIS A 30 17.43 15.13 -14.36
CA HIS A 30 16.94 14.66 -13.07
C HIS A 30 16.42 15.82 -12.19
N GLN A 31 17.25 16.84 -11.94
CA GLN A 31 16.82 17.98 -11.13
C GLN A 31 15.59 18.70 -11.70
N PHE A 32 15.47 18.77 -13.03
CA PHE A 32 14.39 19.48 -13.69
C PHE A 32 13.06 18.70 -13.70
N PHE A 33 13.09 17.40 -13.97
CA PHE A 33 11.90 16.58 -14.15
C PHE A 33 11.45 15.85 -12.87
N ASN A 34 12.34 15.65 -11.90
CA ASN A 34 12.01 14.95 -10.66
C ASN A 34 10.85 15.63 -9.88
N PRO A 35 10.78 16.97 -9.74
CA PRO A 35 9.63 17.62 -9.10
C PRO A 35 8.31 17.34 -9.82
N ARG A 36 8.33 17.22 -11.16
CA ARG A 36 7.12 16.94 -11.95
C ARG A 36 6.59 15.53 -11.77
N LEU A 37 7.47 14.55 -11.50
CA LEU A 37 7.04 13.18 -11.21
C LEU A 37 6.06 13.15 -10.02
N TYR A 38 6.28 14.03 -9.03
CA TYR A 38 5.41 14.16 -7.86
C TYR A 38 4.16 15.04 -8.09
N CYS A 39 3.92 15.51 -9.32
CA CYS A 39 2.74 16.29 -9.70
C CYS A 39 1.77 15.50 -10.60
N ILE A 40 2.13 14.29 -11.01
CA ILE A 40 1.29 13.44 -11.85
C ILE A 40 0.51 12.48 -10.98
N ARG A 41 -0.78 12.30 -11.27
CA ARG A 41 -1.63 11.34 -10.57
C ARG A 41 -1.07 9.92 -10.73
N VAL A 42 -0.91 9.24 -9.60
CA VAL A 42 -0.40 7.87 -9.56
C VAL A 42 -1.45 6.91 -10.13
N ALA A 43 -1.04 6.03 -11.04
CA ALA A 43 -1.88 4.98 -11.64
C ALA A 43 -1.86 3.67 -10.82
N GLY A 44 -2.70 2.69 -11.16
CA GLY A 44 -2.84 1.44 -10.40
C GLY A 44 -1.52 0.66 -10.26
N GLN A 45 -0.83 0.42 -11.37
CA GLN A 45 0.45 -0.30 -11.38
C GLN A 45 1.56 0.42 -10.61
N GLN A 46 1.57 1.76 -10.65
CA GLN A 46 2.53 2.57 -9.88
C GLN A 46 2.25 2.52 -8.38
N ARG A 47 0.98 2.41 -7.96
CA ARG A 47 0.64 2.20 -6.54
C ARG A 47 1.20 0.88 -6.03
N LEU A 48 1.10 -0.18 -6.85
CA LEU A 48 1.67 -1.47 -6.51
C LEU A 48 3.19 -1.38 -6.34
N GLN A 49 3.89 -0.79 -7.31
CA GLN A 49 5.33 -0.56 -7.21
C GLN A 49 5.72 0.27 -5.98
N LEU A 50 5.05 1.39 -5.72
CA LEU A 50 5.32 2.22 -4.55
C LEU A 50 5.10 1.50 -3.22
N ALA A 51 4.13 0.59 -3.17
CA ALA A 51 3.86 -0.22 -2.00
C ALA A 51 4.92 -1.32 -1.82
N ASP A 52 5.27 -2.03 -2.90
CA ASP A 52 6.27 -3.10 -2.88
C ASP A 52 7.71 -2.57 -2.65
N ASP A 53 8.06 -1.38 -3.17
CA ASP A 53 9.39 -0.77 -3.04
C ASP A 53 9.66 -0.22 -1.62
N GLY A 54 8.62 -0.05 -0.78
CA GLY A 54 8.76 0.47 0.58
C GLY A 54 9.26 1.91 0.69
N ASN A 55 9.21 2.70 -0.40
CA ASN A 55 9.78 4.06 -0.41
C ASN A 55 8.82 5.09 0.24
N VAL A 56 8.81 5.11 1.57
CA VAL A 56 7.96 6.00 2.38
C VAL A 56 8.16 7.47 2.03
N GLY A 57 9.40 7.90 1.77
CA GLY A 57 9.71 9.30 1.44
C GLY A 57 9.10 9.74 0.10
N ALA A 58 9.06 8.85 -0.90
CA ALA A 58 8.36 9.12 -2.15
C ALA A 58 6.85 9.19 -1.94
N VAL A 59 6.29 8.25 -1.18
CA VAL A 59 4.85 8.24 -0.85
C VAL A 59 4.43 9.52 -0.13
N GLN A 60 5.17 9.95 0.89
CA GLN A 60 4.89 11.20 1.62
C GLN A 60 4.86 12.42 0.70
N ARG A 61 5.80 12.53 -0.26
CA ARG A 61 5.80 13.62 -1.24
C ARG A 61 4.58 13.57 -2.16
N LEU A 62 4.21 12.37 -2.63
CA LEU A 62 3.03 12.18 -3.48
C LEU A 62 1.72 12.51 -2.73
N LEU A 63 1.65 12.19 -1.45
CA LEU A 63 0.53 12.55 -0.57
C LEU A 63 0.46 14.05 -0.34
N ALA A 64 1.58 14.70 -0.02
CA ALA A 64 1.66 16.14 0.19
C ALA A 64 1.22 16.95 -1.04
N ASN A 65 1.49 16.42 -2.24
CA ASN A 65 1.07 17.04 -3.51
C ASN A 65 -0.36 16.66 -3.95
N ASN A 66 -1.11 15.89 -3.15
CA ASN A 66 -2.47 15.41 -3.47
C ASN A 66 -2.58 14.61 -4.79
N VAL A 67 -1.49 13.94 -5.20
CA VAL A 67 -1.46 13.12 -6.44
C VAL A 67 -1.58 11.63 -6.18
N LEU A 68 -1.43 11.22 -4.92
CA LEU A 68 -1.69 9.86 -4.45
C LEU A 68 -2.97 9.82 -3.60
N ASP A 69 -3.98 9.13 -4.12
CA ASP A 69 -5.20 8.82 -3.39
C ASP A 69 -5.07 7.46 -2.71
N VAL A 70 -5.03 7.47 -1.37
CA VAL A 70 -4.87 6.28 -0.51
C VAL A 70 -6.09 5.37 -0.48
N LYS A 71 -7.26 5.86 -0.91
CA LYS A 71 -8.51 5.07 -0.95
C LYS A 71 -8.63 4.26 -2.23
N LYS A 72 -7.86 4.62 -3.26
CA LYS A 72 -7.90 3.91 -4.55
C LYS A 72 -7.25 2.55 -4.45
N LYS A 73 -8.04 1.55 -4.81
CA LYS A 73 -7.62 0.16 -4.91
C LYS A 73 -6.87 -0.08 -6.23
N PHE A 74 -6.07 -1.14 -6.25
CA PHE A 74 -5.37 -1.61 -7.44
C PHE A 74 -5.38 -3.15 -7.48
N TYR A 75 -5.21 -3.69 -8.68
CA TYR A 75 -5.07 -5.12 -8.89
C TYR A 75 -3.63 -5.56 -8.61
N ARG A 76 -3.48 -6.63 -7.84
CA ARG A 76 -2.20 -7.28 -7.55
C ARG A 76 -2.33 -8.77 -7.83
N ASN A 77 -1.35 -9.34 -8.52
CA ASN A 77 -1.24 -10.79 -8.66
C ASN A 77 -0.53 -11.34 -7.42
N THR A 78 -1.16 -12.24 -6.69
CA THR A 78 -0.59 -12.93 -5.53
C THR A 78 -0.84 -14.42 -5.70
N ASN A 79 0.23 -15.21 -5.78
CA ASN A 79 0.16 -16.67 -5.89
C ASN A 79 -0.73 -17.19 -7.03
N GLY A 80 -0.63 -16.56 -8.21
CA GLY A 80 -1.38 -16.96 -9.40
C GLY A 80 -2.82 -16.42 -9.46
N HIS A 81 -3.24 -15.64 -8.47
CA HIS A 81 -4.57 -15.03 -8.43
C HIS A 81 -4.50 -13.51 -8.46
N THR A 82 -5.39 -12.88 -9.23
CA THR A 82 -5.57 -11.43 -9.21
C THR A 82 -6.48 -11.05 -8.05
N THR A 83 -5.97 -10.21 -7.15
CA THR A 83 -6.70 -9.69 -5.99
C THR A 83 -6.81 -8.18 -6.07
N VAL A 84 -7.90 -7.62 -5.54
CA VAL A 84 -8.02 -6.17 -5.36
C VAL A 84 -7.46 -5.80 -3.99
N SER A 85 -6.44 -4.95 -3.98
CA SER A 85 -5.78 -4.46 -2.75
C SER A 85 -5.70 -2.94 -2.71
N ASP A 86 -5.20 -2.41 -1.60
CA ASP A 86 -4.86 -1.00 -1.41
C ASP A 86 -3.47 -0.89 -0.76
N MET A 87 -2.87 0.29 -0.77
CA MET A 87 -1.49 0.47 -0.31
C MET A 87 -1.35 0.20 1.19
N LEU A 88 -2.38 0.49 1.99
CA LEU A 88 -2.33 0.27 3.44
C LEU A 88 -2.30 -1.23 3.74
N ARG A 89 -3.09 -2.05 3.03
CA ARG A 89 -3.04 -3.50 3.19
C ARG A 89 -1.67 -4.08 2.85
N VAL A 90 -1.04 -3.65 1.75
CA VAL A 90 0.31 -4.09 1.39
C VAL A 90 1.32 -3.68 2.46
N ALA A 91 1.27 -2.43 2.95
CA ALA A 91 2.14 -1.98 4.03
C ALA A 91 1.97 -2.80 5.33
N ILE A 92 0.73 -3.21 5.67
CA ILE A 92 0.46 -4.06 6.84
C ILE A 92 1.03 -5.47 6.63
N GLU A 93 0.88 -6.02 5.42
CA GLU A 93 1.48 -7.30 5.03
C GLU A 93 3.00 -7.28 5.17
N ASP A 94 3.63 -6.18 4.79
CA ASP A 94 5.09 -6.04 4.82
C ASP A 94 5.62 -5.64 6.19
N GLN A 95 4.75 -5.27 7.14
CA GLN A 95 5.09 -4.71 8.46
C GLN A 95 5.85 -3.38 8.36
N ASP A 96 5.62 -2.63 7.29
CA ASP A 96 6.20 -1.29 7.15
C ASP A 96 5.39 -0.30 7.99
N ILE A 97 5.80 -0.17 9.26
CA ILE A 97 5.17 0.74 10.23
C ILE A 97 5.20 2.18 9.73
N ALA A 98 6.31 2.61 9.11
CA ALA A 98 6.47 3.97 8.63
C ALA A 98 5.52 4.27 7.47
N MET A 99 5.39 3.34 6.53
CA MET A 99 4.40 3.43 5.44
C MET A 99 2.97 3.42 5.98
N CYS A 100 2.65 2.52 6.92
CA CYS A 100 1.33 2.47 7.54
C CYS A 100 0.97 3.81 8.18
N ARG A 101 1.88 4.40 8.96
CA ARG A 101 1.68 5.72 9.58
C ARG A 101 1.45 6.81 8.54
N ALA A 102 2.25 6.85 7.47
CA ALA A 102 2.09 7.83 6.41
C ALA A 102 0.72 7.73 5.72
N LEU A 103 0.27 6.51 5.41
CA LEU A 103 -1.02 6.26 4.76
C LEU A 103 -2.21 6.56 5.68
N ILE A 104 -2.11 6.18 6.95
CA ILE A 104 -3.13 6.46 7.98
C ILE A 104 -3.25 7.97 8.20
N ALA A 105 -2.14 8.70 8.31
CA ALA A 105 -2.14 10.15 8.44
C ALA A 105 -2.79 10.84 7.24
N ALA A 106 -2.69 10.24 6.04
CA ALA A 106 -3.39 10.68 4.83
C ALA A 106 -4.85 10.21 4.74
N GLY A 107 -5.40 9.59 5.79
CA GLY A 107 -6.81 9.22 5.91
C GLY A 107 -7.17 7.80 5.45
N ALA A 108 -6.17 6.92 5.25
CA ALA A 108 -6.44 5.49 5.11
C ALA A 108 -6.95 4.90 6.43
N LYS A 109 -7.90 3.96 6.37
CA LYS A 109 -8.51 3.35 7.55
C LYS A 109 -8.38 1.82 7.52
N CYS A 110 -8.28 1.21 8.69
CA CYS A 110 -8.12 -0.23 8.87
C CYS A 110 -9.47 -1.00 8.98
N ILE A 111 -10.55 -0.47 8.39
CA ILE A 111 -11.95 -0.91 8.59
C ILE A 111 -12.26 -2.37 8.18
N ASN A 112 -11.32 -3.05 7.52
CA ASN A 112 -11.43 -4.46 7.11
C ASN A 112 -10.19 -5.28 7.54
N THR A 113 -9.49 -4.81 8.57
CA THR A 113 -8.34 -5.47 9.16
C THR A 113 -8.77 -6.05 10.50
N TYR A 114 -8.55 -7.33 10.68
CA TYR A 114 -8.76 -8.03 11.94
C TYR A 114 -7.41 -8.31 12.58
N ILE A 115 -7.32 -8.11 13.89
CA ILE A 115 -6.11 -8.42 14.64
C ILE A 115 -6.48 -9.28 15.84
N ASN A 116 -5.60 -10.21 16.20
CA ASN A 116 -5.79 -10.97 17.42
C ASN A 116 -5.56 -10.11 18.68
N ARG A 117 -6.12 -10.52 19.81
CA ARG A 117 -5.96 -9.78 21.07
C ARG A 117 -4.49 -9.63 21.49
N ASN A 118 -3.65 -10.63 21.20
CA ASN A 118 -2.22 -10.59 21.49
C ASN A 118 -1.50 -9.47 20.72
N ALA A 119 -2.05 -8.99 19.60
CA ALA A 119 -1.45 -7.89 18.83
C ALA A 119 -1.41 -6.58 19.61
N LEU A 120 -2.29 -6.43 20.58
CA LEU A 120 -2.35 -5.24 21.43
C LEU A 120 -1.15 -5.11 22.37
N ALA A 121 -0.38 -6.18 22.57
CA ALA A 121 0.90 -6.11 23.28
C ALA A 121 1.95 -5.33 22.47
N LEU A 122 1.83 -5.27 21.14
CA LEU A 122 2.74 -4.58 20.25
C LEU A 122 2.26 -3.17 19.89
N GLU A 123 3.23 -2.28 19.66
CA GLU A 123 2.96 -0.92 19.17
C GLU A 123 2.18 -0.95 17.85
N PHE A 124 2.57 -1.83 16.92
CA PHE A 124 1.93 -1.94 15.62
C PHE A 124 0.46 -2.37 15.73
N GLY A 125 0.14 -3.38 16.55
CA GLY A 125 -1.24 -3.83 16.73
C GLY A 125 -2.11 -2.78 17.43
N ARG A 126 -1.56 -2.04 18.41
CA ARG A 126 -2.26 -0.88 19.00
C ARG A 126 -2.57 0.18 17.96
N MET A 127 -1.58 0.55 17.15
CA MET A 127 -1.77 1.52 16.06
C MET A 127 -2.88 1.10 15.09
N LEU A 128 -2.92 -0.18 14.69
CA LEU A 128 -3.98 -0.68 13.79
C LEU A 128 -5.36 -0.60 14.45
N LYS A 129 -5.48 -0.98 15.73
CA LYS A 129 -6.74 -0.89 16.49
C LYS A 129 -7.26 0.54 16.54
N ASP A 130 -6.40 1.49 16.88
CA ASP A 130 -6.75 2.91 17.03
C ASP A 130 -7.27 3.51 15.72
N HIS A 131 -6.91 2.92 14.58
CA HIS A 131 -7.32 3.35 13.25
C HIS A 131 -8.35 2.43 12.58
N GLY A 132 -9.11 1.69 13.39
CA GLY A 132 -10.32 1.00 12.98
C GLY A 132 -10.17 -0.49 12.68
N ALA A 133 -9.04 -1.11 13.03
CA ALA A 133 -8.94 -2.57 12.98
C ALA A 133 -9.82 -3.22 14.06
N ILE A 134 -10.43 -4.35 13.71
CA ILE A 134 -11.34 -5.10 14.56
C ILE A 134 -10.52 -6.12 15.37
N VAL A 135 -10.63 -6.07 16.70
CA VAL A 135 -10.01 -7.08 17.57
C VAL A 135 -10.93 -8.29 17.67
N ARG A 136 -10.44 -9.46 17.27
CA ARG A 136 -11.17 -10.73 17.40
C ARG A 136 -10.20 -11.81 17.85
N ASP A 137 -10.68 -12.77 18.62
CA ASP A 137 -9.91 -13.99 18.87
C ASP A 137 -9.97 -14.85 17.61
N THR A 138 -9.13 -14.49 16.64
CA THR A 138 -9.03 -15.20 15.38
C THR A 138 -8.14 -16.42 15.56
N PRO A 139 -8.62 -17.63 15.21
CA PRO A 139 -7.79 -18.82 15.27
C PRO A 139 -6.54 -18.60 14.42
N THR A 140 -5.39 -19.03 14.95
CA THR A 140 -4.10 -18.90 14.28
C THR A 140 -4.16 -19.61 12.93
N PRO A 141 -4.14 -18.89 11.80
CA PRO A 141 -4.11 -19.53 10.50
C PRO A 141 -2.78 -20.30 10.39
N ARG A 142 -2.78 -21.46 9.75
CA ARG A 142 -1.55 -22.24 9.51
C ARG A 142 -0.85 -21.84 8.21
N GLY A 143 -1.46 -20.95 7.41
CA GLY A 143 -0.89 -20.44 6.16
C GLY A 143 -1.75 -19.34 5.53
N GLN A 144 -1.64 -19.16 4.20
CA GLN A 144 -2.66 -18.46 3.43
C GLN A 144 -3.89 -19.36 3.35
N GLU A 145 -4.91 -19.06 4.14
CA GLU A 145 -6.16 -19.82 4.13
C GLU A 145 -7.22 -19.03 3.37
N PHE A 146 -7.90 -19.70 2.44
CA PHE A 146 -9.09 -19.19 1.79
C PHE A 146 -10.24 -19.27 2.78
N MET A 147 -10.85 -18.13 3.12
CA MET A 147 -12.02 -18.09 3.99
C MET A 147 -13.16 -17.40 3.24
N TYR A 148 -14.29 -18.07 3.15
CA TYR A 148 -15.52 -17.45 2.69
C TYR A 148 -16.05 -16.51 3.77
N ASP A 149 -16.44 -15.30 3.38
CA ASP A 149 -17.16 -14.42 4.31
C ASP A 149 -18.55 -15.03 4.56
N PRO A 150 -18.88 -15.42 5.80
CA PRO A 150 -20.17 -16.05 6.09
C PRO A 150 -21.37 -15.11 5.88
N ILE A 151 -21.14 -13.80 5.80
CA ILE A 151 -22.19 -12.79 5.59
C ILE A 151 -22.48 -12.60 4.10
N TYR A 152 -21.48 -12.79 3.23
CA TYR A 152 -21.58 -12.54 1.79
C TYR A 152 -21.31 -13.83 1.00
N ILE A 153 -22.13 -14.86 1.18
CA ILE A 153 -22.16 -16.00 0.24
C ILE A 153 -22.78 -15.49 -1.08
N PRO A 154 -22.20 -15.73 -2.27
CA PRO A 154 -21.16 -16.70 -2.60
C PRO A 154 -19.77 -16.07 -2.85
N TRP A 155 -19.45 -14.93 -2.26
CA TRP A 155 -18.29 -14.13 -2.65
C TRP A 155 -17.01 -14.67 -2.01
N PRO A 156 -16.03 -15.14 -2.80
CA PRO A 156 -14.74 -15.55 -2.27
C PRO A 156 -13.98 -14.33 -1.75
N VAL A 157 -13.93 -14.19 -0.42
CA VAL A 157 -12.92 -13.39 0.24
C VAL A 157 -11.62 -14.19 0.18
N VAL A 158 -10.56 -13.58 -0.35
CA VAL A 158 -9.28 -14.24 -0.52
C VAL A 158 -8.24 -13.61 0.39
N THR A 159 -7.55 -14.50 1.08
CA THR A 159 -6.32 -14.28 1.84
C THR A 159 -6.48 -13.81 3.28
N VAL A 160 -6.71 -14.77 4.17
CA VAL A 160 -6.18 -14.68 5.51
C VAL A 160 -4.67 -14.96 5.45
N PHE A 161 -3.80 -13.99 5.74
CA PHE A 161 -2.37 -14.27 5.87
C PHE A 161 -1.95 -14.25 7.34
N LYS A 162 -1.24 -15.29 7.78
CA LYS A 162 -0.54 -15.29 9.05
C LYS A 162 0.80 -14.60 8.87
N LYS A 163 1.09 -13.56 9.65
CA LYS A 163 2.47 -13.07 9.82
C LYS A 163 2.78 -13.01 11.31
N VAL A 164 3.74 -13.83 11.74
CA VAL A 164 4.21 -13.88 13.12
C VAL A 164 4.99 -12.60 13.41
N TRP A 165 4.63 -11.91 14.49
CA TRP A 165 5.38 -10.78 15.01
C TRP A 165 6.21 -11.22 16.22
N GLY A 166 7.50 -10.85 16.26
CA GLY A 166 8.45 -11.16 17.35
C GLY A 166 9.24 -12.47 17.13
N SER A 167 10.54 -12.48 17.48
CA SER A 167 11.40 -13.66 17.38
C SER A 167 11.15 -14.68 18.49
N ASP A 168 10.69 -14.22 19.65
CA ASP A 168 10.58 -15.05 20.85
C ASP A 168 9.26 -14.74 21.56
N GLU A 169 8.44 -15.80 21.65
CA GLU A 169 7.22 -15.93 22.47
C GLU A 169 5.98 -15.14 22.02
N VAL A 170 5.01 -15.93 21.53
CA VAL A 170 3.63 -15.60 21.10
C VAL A 170 3.49 -15.19 19.63
N PRO A 171 3.00 -16.09 18.75
CA PRO A 171 2.63 -15.71 17.39
C PRO A 171 1.42 -14.80 17.44
N ILE A 172 1.64 -13.56 17.04
CA ILE A 172 0.58 -12.59 16.88
C ILE A 172 0.07 -12.71 15.43
N ASN A 173 -1.25 -12.64 15.19
CA ASN A 173 -1.87 -12.87 13.89
C ASN A 173 -2.64 -11.62 13.44
N CYS A 174 -2.29 -11.10 12.26
CA CYS A 174 -3.14 -10.18 11.50
C CYS A 174 -4.02 -11.00 10.56
N LEU A 175 -5.23 -10.54 10.28
CA LEU A 175 -6.08 -11.06 9.23
C LEU A 175 -6.57 -9.88 8.39
N ILE A 176 -6.28 -9.90 7.10
CA ILE A 176 -6.77 -8.89 6.17
C ILE A 176 -7.76 -9.53 5.23
N VAL A 177 -8.97 -8.98 5.15
CA VAL A 177 -9.97 -9.45 4.18
C VAL A 177 -9.70 -8.78 2.83
N ARG A 178 -9.39 -9.57 1.79
CA ARG A 178 -9.40 -9.12 0.38
C ARG A 178 -10.60 -9.72 -0.36
N VAL A 179 -11.13 -9.00 -1.34
CA VAL A 179 -12.25 -9.46 -2.16
C VAL A 179 -11.70 -9.75 -3.56
N LEU A 180 -12.01 -10.93 -4.13
CA LEU A 180 -11.67 -11.20 -5.54
C LEU A 180 -12.50 -10.30 -6.45
N PRO A 181 -11.90 -9.74 -7.51
CA PRO A 181 -12.69 -9.18 -8.60
C PRO A 181 -13.30 -10.29 -9.46
N TRP A 182 -14.44 -9.95 -10.06
CA TRP A 182 -15.17 -10.74 -11.04
C TRP A 182 -14.34 -11.08 -12.28
#